data_AF-A0A0D0AET5-F1
#
_entry.id   AF-A0A0D0AET5-F1
#
_cell.length_a   1.000
_cell.length_b   1.000
_cell.length_c   1.000
_cell.angle_alpha   90.00
_cell.angle_beta   90.00
_cell.angle_gamma   90.00
#
_symmetry.space_group_name_H-M   'P 1'
#
loop_
_entity.id
_entity.type
_entity.pdbx_description
1 polymer ?
#
loop_
_entity_poly.entity_id
_entity_poly.type
_entity_poly.pdbx_seq_one_letter_code
_entity_poly.pdbx_strand_id
1 'polypeptide(L)'
;MALFYSTELYVTIDQRIPVKEEPLPEALRHDDMSLLMRVLCFCALGRPDLEDHWKSLQSELEFEIARTRVCSVLDNVITAAGVLLATSGVFITTGSPVTYFDYSSPAPYFLLLVSFMLAMIAMLTSGSSKLRWIHTDRQWTRERLKLGGYFVVSYLLSIVTPMLFVAWSLHCFIFGGLFLSSGSLSRSSSILPQQCC
;
A
#
# COMPACT_ATOMS: atom_id res chain seq x y z
N MET A 1 -16.30 0.78 26.41
CA MET A 1 -17.69 0.82 25.90
C MET A 1 -17.61 0.54 24.39
N ALA A 2 -17.48 -0.73 24.03
CA ALA A 2 -17.34 -1.20 22.65
C ALA A 2 -18.68 -1.80 22.24
N LEU A 3 -19.31 -1.21 21.23
CA LEU A 3 -20.51 -1.76 20.60
C LEU A 3 -20.07 -2.93 19.74
N PHE A 4 -20.28 -4.15 20.25
CA PHE A 4 -20.35 -5.36 19.46
C PHE A 4 -21.56 -5.25 18.54
N TYR A 5 -21.35 -4.87 17.28
CA TYR A 5 -22.35 -5.04 16.24
C TYR A 5 -22.39 -6.53 15.86
N SER A 6 -23.39 -7.25 16.39
CA SER A 6 -23.75 -8.60 15.96
C SER A 6 -23.87 -8.66 14.44
N THR A 7 -23.03 -9.45 13.80
CA THR A 7 -23.03 -9.72 12.35
C THR A 7 -23.81 -11.00 11.99
N GLU A 8 -24.61 -11.52 12.92
CA GLU A 8 -25.28 -12.83 12.82
C GLU A 8 -26.68 -12.78 12.19
N LEU A 9 -27.12 -11.64 11.64
CA LEU A 9 -28.47 -11.51 11.09
C LEU A 9 -28.43 -10.88 9.70
N TYR A 10 -28.57 -11.74 8.68
CA TYR A 10 -28.94 -11.52 7.26
C TYR A 10 -27.99 -12.19 6.28
N VAL A 11 -28.01 -13.53 6.23
CA VAL A 11 -27.83 -14.25 4.96
C VAL A 11 -28.83 -15.41 4.93
N THR A 12 -30.12 -15.10 4.84
CA THR A 12 -31.03 -15.99 4.12
C THR A 12 -30.58 -15.95 2.66
N ILE A 13 -29.80 -16.96 2.27
CA ILE A 13 -29.33 -17.22 0.91
C ILE A 13 -30.56 -17.26 0.01
N ASP A 14 -30.85 -16.16 -0.66
CA ASP A 14 -31.86 -16.12 -1.71
C ASP A 14 -31.37 -16.96 -2.88
N GLN A 15 -32.21 -17.92 -3.24
CA GLN A 15 -31.87 -19.06 -4.05
C GLN A 15 -32.03 -18.66 -5.52
N ARG A 16 -30.89 -18.38 -6.17
CA ARG A 16 -30.68 -18.47 -7.64
C ARG A 16 -31.73 -17.77 -8.51
N ILE A 17 -31.80 -16.45 -8.45
CA ILE A 17 -32.13 -15.73 -9.68
C ILE A 17 -30.86 -15.78 -10.53
N PRO A 18 -30.87 -16.38 -11.74
CA PRO A 18 -29.71 -16.32 -12.62
C PRO A 18 -29.46 -14.85 -12.95
N VAL A 19 -28.45 -14.26 -12.31
CA VAL A 19 -27.99 -12.92 -12.63
C VAL A 19 -27.47 -13.01 -14.06
N LYS A 20 -28.19 -12.37 -14.98
CA LYS A 20 -27.77 -12.28 -16.38
C LYS A 20 -26.40 -11.62 -16.40
N GLU A 21 -25.37 -12.40 -16.72
CA GLU A 21 -24.00 -11.90 -16.74
C GLU A 21 -23.91 -10.76 -17.74
N GLU A 22 -23.60 -9.56 -17.25
CA GLU A 22 -23.42 -8.40 -18.13
C GLU A 22 -21.98 -8.46 -18.66
N PRO A 23 -21.78 -8.48 -19.99
CA PRO A 23 -20.44 -8.49 -20.56
C PRO A 23 -19.67 -7.24 -20.12
N LEU A 24 -18.34 -7.37 -20.05
CA LEU A 24 -17.47 -6.24 -19.75
C LEU A 24 -17.74 -5.10 -20.76
N PRO A 25 -17.94 -3.84 -20.32
CA PRO A 25 -18.15 -2.71 -21.22
C PRO A 25 -17.05 -2.62 -22.28
N GLU A 26 -17.41 -2.33 -23.54
CA GLU A 26 -16.44 -2.23 -24.64
C GLU A 26 -15.32 -1.21 -24.35
N ALA A 27 -15.64 -0.14 -23.62
CA ALA A 27 -14.67 0.86 -23.15
C ALA A 27 -13.56 0.28 -22.24
N LEU A 28 -13.78 -0.89 -21.66
CA LEU A 28 -12.82 -1.62 -20.82
C LEU A 28 -12.20 -2.84 -21.53
N ARG A 29 -12.76 -3.24 -22.69
CA ARG A 29 -12.29 -4.37 -23.50
C ARG A 29 -11.16 -4.00 -24.47
N HIS A 30 -10.47 -2.88 -24.28
CA HIS A 30 -9.35 -2.55 -25.16
C HIS A 30 -8.35 -3.71 -25.18
N ASP A 31 -8.26 -4.38 -26.33
CA ASP A 31 -7.42 -5.57 -26.58
C ASP A 31 -5.92 -5.29 -26.29
N ASP A 32 -5.53 -4.02 -26.23
CA ASP A 32 -4.26 -3.52 -25.73
C ASP A 32 -4.34 -3.11 -24.25
N MET A 33 -4.74 -4.05 -23.37
CA MET A 33 -4.49 -3.87 -21.93
C MET A 33 -2.98 -3.76 -21.73
N SER A 34 -2.49 -2.52 -21.62
CA SER A 34 -1.08 -2.24 -21.42
C SER A 34 -0.53 -3.05 -20.25
N LEU A 35 0.73 -3.47 -20.33
CA LEU A 35 1.40 -4.25 -19.28
C LEU A 35 1.26 -3.56 -17.90
N LEU A 36 1.28 -2.23 -17.88
CA LEU A 36 1.05 -1.41 -16.71
C LEU A 36 -0.30 -1.69 -16.05
N MET A 37 -1.37 -1.81 -16.85
CA MET A 37 -2.71 -2.09 -16.32
C MET A 37 -2.81 -3.48 -15.70
N ARG A 38 -2.18 -4.49 -16.32
CA ARG A 38 -2.10 -5.84 -15.74
C ARG A 38 -1.34 -5.85 -14.42
N VAL A 39 -0.22 -5.14 -14.35
CA VAL A 39 0.56 -5.00 -13.11
C VAL A 39 -0.28 -4.29 -12.05
N LEU A 40 -0.98 -3.21 -12.40
CA LEU A 40 -1.87 -2.50 -11.47
C LEU A 40 -3.00 -3.39 -10.97
N CYS A 41 -3.66 -4.15 -11.85
CA CYS A 41 -4.70 -5.12 -11.47
C CYS A 41 -4.14 -6.19 -10.53
N PHE A 42 -2.98 -6.75 -10.86
CA PHE A 42 -2.33 -7.77 -10.05
C PHE A 42 -1.96 -7.25 -8.66
N CYS A 43 -1.35 -6.07 -8.58
CA CYS A 43 -1.00 -5.45 -7.30
C CYS A 43 -2.25 -5.07 -6.48
N ALA A 44 -3.27 -4.50 -7.12
CA ALA A 44 -4.46 -4.00 -6.44
C ALA A 44 -5.40 -5.12 -5.96
N LEU A 45 -5.63 -6.11 -6.82
CA LEU A 45 -6.71 -7.11 -6.66
C LEU A 45 -6.18 -8.54 -6.52
N GLY A 46 -4.89 -8.77 -6.77
CA GLY A 46 -4.31 -10.11 -6.80
C GLY A 46 -4.82 -10.96 -7.96
N ARG A 47 -5.36 -10.35 -9.02
CA ARG A 47 -5.85 -11.01 -10.23
C ARG A 47 -5.22 -10.37 -11.47
N PRO A 48 -4.86 -11.14 -12.50
CA PRO A 48 -4.19 -10.63 -13.69
C PRO A 48 -5.10 -9.78 -14.57
N ASP A 49 -6.41 -10.06 -14.56
CA ASP A 49 -7.37 -9.44 -15.46
C ASP A 49 -8.51 -8.72 -14.74
N LEU A 50 -8.92 -7.60 -15.33
CA LEU A 50 -10.05 -6.81 -14.85
C LEU A 50 -11.39 -7.51 -15.07
N GLU A 51 -11.46 -8.43 -16.03
CA GLU A 51 -12.70 -9.16 -16.34
C GLU A 51 -13.13 -10.06 -15.18
N ASP A 52 -12.19 -10.68 -14.47
CA ASP A 52 -12.48 -11.43 -13.26
C ASP A 52 -13.01 -10.54 -12.14
N HIS A 53 -12.47 -9.31 -12.03
CA HIS A 53 -12.99 -8.33 -11.08
C HIS A 53 -14.39 -7.86 -11.47
N TRP A 54 -14.65 -7.66 -12.76
CA TRP A 54 -15.97 -7.31 -13.28
C TRP A 54 -17.01 -8.38 -12.94
N LYS A 55 -16.66 -9.66 -13.12
CA LYS A 55 -17.52 -10.79 -12.70
C LYS A 55 -17.77 -10.76 -11.19
N SER A 56 -16.76 -10.46 -10.37
CA SER A 56 -16.93 -10.35 -8.91
C SER A 56 -17.92 -9.25 -8.51
N LEU A 57 -18.04 -8.16 -9.29
CA LEU A 57 -18.99 -7.08 -9.02
C LEU A 57 -20.47 -7.47 -9.26
N GLN A 58 -20.72 -8.57 -9.98
CA GLN A 58 -22.07 -9.03 -10.29
C GLN A 58 -22.68 -9.84 -9.13
N SER A 59 -21.85 -10.49 -8.33
CA SER A 59 -22.24 -11.22 -7.12
C SER A 59 -21.97 -10.36 -5.87
N GLU A 60 -22.96 -10.23 -5.00
CA GLU A 60 -22.80 -9.51 -3.74
C GLU A 60 -21.75 -10.17 -2.84
N LEU A 61 -21.78 -11.50 -2.73
CA LEU A 61 -20.82 -12.26 -1.95
C LEU A 61 -19.38 -12.07 -2.46
N GLU A 62 -19.16 -12.15 -3.77
CA GLU A 62 -17.83 -11.98 -4.36
C GLU A 62 -17.31 -10.55 -4.21
N PHE A 63 -18.18 -9.55 -4.35
CA PHE A 63 -17.83 -8.16 -4.09
C PHE A 63 -17.42 -7.94 -2.64
N GLU A 64 -18.15 -8.50 -1.68
CA GLU A 64 -17.83 -8.39 -0.25
C GLU A 64 -16.51 -9.06 0.11
N ILE A 65 -16.22 -10.22 -0.49
CA ILE A 65 -14.92 -10.90 -0.34
C ILE A 65 -13.80 -10.02 -0.90
N ALA A 66 -13.96 -9.45 -2.09
CA ALA A 66 -12.98 -8.57 -2.71
C ALA A 66 -12.76 -7.29 -1.88
N ARG A 67 -13.84 -6.67 -1.42
CA ARG A 67 -13.81 -5.48 -0.56
C ARG A 67 -13.08 -5.75 0.75
N THR A 68 -13.43 -6.84 1.43
CA THR A 68 -12.79 -7.25 2.69
C THR A 68 -11.30 -7.49 2.50
N ARG A 69 -10.90 -8.15 1.39
CA ARG A 69 -9.49 -8.36 1.06
C ARG A 69 -8.75 -7.05 0.84
N VAL A 70 -9.31 -6.12 0.05
CA VAL A 70 -8.69 -4.81 -0.19
C VAL A 70 -8.57 -4.02 1.12
N CYS A 71 -9.62 -3.98 1.94
CA CYS A 71 -9.58 -3.33 3.25
C CYS A 71 -8.51 -3.94 4.16
N SER A 72 -8.37 -5.27 4.18
CA SER A 72 -7.33 -5.95 4.94
C SER A 72 -5.92 -5.61 4.45
N VAL A 73 -5.70 -5.52 3.14
CA VAL A 73 -4.43 -5.06 2.57
C VAL A 73 -4.13 -3.63 3.02
N LEU A 74 -5.11 -2.72 2.94
CA LEU A 74 -4.93 -1.33 3.38
C LEU A 74 -4.63 -1.23 4.88
N ASP A 75 -5.22 -2.09 5.71
CA ASP A 75 -4.92 -2.16 7.15
C ASP A 75 -3.48 -2.60 7.43
N ASN A 76 -2.98 -3.59 6.68
CA ASN A 76 -1.59 -4.01 6.76
C ASN A 76 -0.65 -2.88 6.33
N VAL A 77 -1.01 -2.12 5.28
CA VAL A 77 -0.23 -0.97 4.81
C VAL A 77 -0.21 0.15 5.85
N ILE A 78 -1.34 0.48 6.47
CA ILE A 78 -1.43 1.46 7.57
C ILE A 78 -0.54 1.03 8.74
N THR A 79 -0.59 -0.26 9.11
CA THR A 79 0.21 -0.82 10.21
C THR A 79 1.70 -0.72 9.89
N ALA A 80 2.13 -1.16 8.71
CA ALA A 80 3.52 -1.10 8.28
C ALA A 80 4.03 0.34 8.20
N ALA A 81 3.24 1.26 7.64
CA ALA A 81 3.57 2.67 7.59
C ALA A 81 3.66 3.29 8.99
N GLY A 82 2.78 2.92 9.92
CA GLY A 82 2.84 3.35 11.32
C GLY A 82 4.12 2.89 12.03
N VAL A 83 4.55 1.65 11.79
CA VAL A 83 5.83 1.13 12.31
C VAL A 83 7.00 1.93 11.74
N LEU A 84 7.06 2.12 10.42
CA LEU A 84 8.12 2.91 9.76
C LEU A 84 8.14 4.36 10.25
N LEU A 85 6.97 4.96 10.44
CA LEU A 85 6.83 6.33 10.93
C LEU A 85 7.37 6.47 12.36
N ALA A 86 7.00 5.55 13.25
CA ALA A 86 7.46 5.56 14.63
C ALA A 86 8.97 5.34 14.73
N THR A 87 9.50 4.35 14.00
CA THR A 87 10.94 4.03 14.05
C THR A 87 11.78 5.15 13.46
N SER A 88 11.44 5.64 12.26
CA SER A 88 12.14 6.79 11.66
C SER A 88 12.03 8.04 12.53
N GLY A 89 10.88 8.28 13.15
CA GLY A 89 10.68 9.39 14.09
C GLY A 89 11.61 9.32 15.30
N VAL A 90 11.81 8.12 15.88
CA VAL A 90 12.79 7.92 16.97
C VAL A 90 14.21 8.26 16.50
N PHE A 91 14.64 7.76 15.33
CA PHE A 91 15.98 8.08 14.81
C PHE A 91 16.16 9.56 14.45
N ILE A 92 15.11 10.25 14.01
CA ILE A 92 15.18 11.69 13.69
C ILE A 92 15.27 12.55 14.95
N THR A 93 14.58 12.15 16.02
CA THR A 93 14.44 12.97 17.25
C THR A 93 15.50 12.69 18.31
N THR A 94 16.15 11.53 18.24
CA THR A 94 17.21 11.15 19.18
C THR A 94 18.59 11.43 18.58
N GLY A 95 19.56 11.80 19.42
CA GLY A 95 20.96 11.82 19.01
C GLY A 95 21.52 10.40 18.97
N SER A 96 22.52 10.16 18.11
CA SER A 96 23.16 8.84 18.07
C SER A 96 23.79 8.50 19.44
N PRO A 97 23.42 7.36 20.05
CA PRO A 97 23.98 6.95 21.33
C PRO A 97 25.42 6.43 21.21
N VAL A 98 25.87 6.08 19.99
CA VAL A 98 27.15 5.43 19.74
C VAL A 98 27.85 5.99 18.50
N THR A 99 29.14 6.29 18.64
CA THR A 99 29.94 6.95 17.60
C THR A 99 30.14 6.11 16.32
N TYR A 100 29.94 4.80 16.40
CA TYR A 100 30.03 3.88 15.26
C TYR A 100 28.71 3.73 14.48
N PHE A 101 27.62 4.33 14.95
CA PHE A 101 26.30 4.31 14.30
C PHE A 101 25.72 5.73 14.25
N ASP A 102 26.44 6.65 13.61
CA ASP A 102 26.09 8.06 13.56
C ASP A 102 25.00 8.37 12.50
N TYR A 103 23.75 8.15 12.88
CA TYR A 103 22.57 8.51 12.08
C TYR A 103 22.22 9.99 12.10
N SER A 104 23.00 10.79 12.82
CA SER A 104 22.93 12.25 12.77
C SER A 104 23.74 12.83 11.61
N SER A 105 24.54 12.01 10.91
CA SER A 105 25.21 12.42 9.67
C SER A 105 24.19 12.86 8.60
N PRO A 106 24.49 13.88 7.77
CA PRO A 106 23.52 14.47 6.85
C PRO A 106 22.84 13.48 5.90
N ALA A 107 23.59 12.52 5.36
CA ALA A 107 23.09 11.55 4.39
C ALA A 107 22.06 10.55 5.00
N PRO A 108 22.40 9.78 6.05
CA PRO A 108 21.43 8.89 6.70
C PRO A 108 20.26 9.66 7.30
N TYR A 109 20.50 10.84 7.87
CA TYR A 109 19.44 11.70 8.39
C TYR A 109 18.42 12.10 7.31
N PHE A 110 18.89 12.52 6.14
CA PHE A 110 18.02 12.85 5.01
C PHE A 110 17.19 11.64 4.55
N LEU A 111 17.79 10.47 4.43
CA LEU A 111 17.08 9.24 4.05
C LEU A 111 16.02 8.83 5.08
N LEU A 112 16.30 9.00 6.38
CA LEU A 112 15.34 8.79 7.46
C LEU A 112 14.17 9.77 7.38
N LEU A 113 14.45 11.05 7.09
CA LEU A 113 13.41 12.07 6.92
C LEU A 113 12.52 11.77 5.72
N VAL A 114 13.09 11.36 4.58
CA VAL A 114 12.33 10.93 3.40
C VAL A 114 11.47 9.71 3.73
N SER A 115 12.03 8.73 4.44
CA SER A 115 11.30 7.54 4.90
C SER A 115 10.11 7.93 5.79
N PHE A 116 10.30 8.83 6.75
CA PHE A 116 9.26 9.36 7.64
C PHE A 116 8.13 10.04 6.86
N MET A 117 8.47 10.93 5.92
CA MET A 117 7.48 11.64 5.11
C MET A 117 6.69 10.70 4.20
N LEU A 118 7.35 9.73 3.55
CA LEU A 118 6.69 8.72 2.73
C LEU A 118 5.76 7.82 3.57
N ALA A 119 6.17 7.45 4.78
CA ALA A 119 5.32 6.68 5.71
C ALA A 119 4.06 7.47 6.11
N MET A 120 4.18 8.77 6.40
CA MET A 120 2.99 9.62 6.66
C MET A 120 2.05 9.68 5.45
N ILE A 121 2.58 9.92 4.26
CA ILE A 121 1.78 9.97 3.03
C ILE A 121 1.08 8.62 2.80
N ALA A 122 1.78 7.51 3.00
CA ALA A 122 1.22 6.17 2.88
C ALA A 122 0.08 5.91 3.88
N MET A 123 0.21 6.35 5.13
CA MET A 123 -0.86 6.24 6.13
C MET A 123 -2.10 7.05 5.73
N LEU A 124 -1.90 8.32 5.34
CA LEU A 124 -3.01 9.21 4.96
C LEU A 124 -3.74 8.71 3.72
N THR A 125 -2.99 8.33 2.68
CA THR A 125 -3.55 7.82 1.43
C THR A 125 -4.27 6.48 1.66
N SER A 126 -3.67 5.54 2.40
CA SER A 126 -4.33 4.28 2.78
C SER A 126 -5.63 4.49 3.56
N GLY A 127 -5.62 5.39 4.55
CA GLY A 127 -6.80 5.70 5.34
C GLY A 127 -7.92 6.30 4.48
N SER A 128 -7.57 7.23 3.59
CA SER A 128 -8.52 7.83 2.65
C SER A 128 -9.09 6.81 1.66
N SER A 129 -8.26 5.90 1.15
CA SER A 129 -8.69 4.81 0.27
C SER A 129 -9.60 3.85 1.03
N LYS A 130 -9.25 3.46 2.25
CA LYS A 130 -10.08 2.56 3.07
C LYS A 130 -11.44 3.18 3.37
N LEU A 131 -11.48 4.46 3.73
CA LEU A 131 -12.74 5.18 3.98
C LEU A 131 -13.61 5.20 2.73
N ARG A 132 -13.02 5.49 1.56
CA ARG A 132 -13.72 5.42 0.28
C ARG A 132 -14.31 4.03 0.08
N TRP A 133 -13.53 2.97 0.30
CA TRP A 133 -13.97 1.58 0.11
C TRP A 133 -15.10 1.16 1.04
N ILE A 134 -15.10 1.60 2.29
CA ILE A 134 -16.17 1.31 3.25
C ILE A 134 -17.49 1.97 2.82
N HIS A 135 -17.43 3.20 2.30
CA HIS A 135 -18.62 3.96 1.89
C HIS A 135 -19.04 3.72 0.45
N THR A 136 -18.25 2.99 -0.34
CA THR A 136 -18.56 2.74 -1.73
C THR A 136 -19.48 1.53 -1.85
N ASP A 137 -20.68 1.77 -2.41
CA ASP A 137 -21.62 0.72 -2.75
C ASP A 137 -21.19 -0.01 -4.04
N ARG A 138 -21.57 -1.29 -4.14
CA ARG A 138 -21.37 -2.14 -5.32
C ARG A 138 -22.00 -1.53 -6.56
N GLN A 139 -23.23 -1.01 -6.44
CA GLN A 139 -23.94 -0.38 -7.55
C GLN A 139 -23.19 0.85 -8.06
N TRP A 140 -22.75 1.71 -7.14
CA TRP A 140 -21.95 2.89 -7.48
C TRP A 140 -20.64 2.50 -8.18
N THR A 141 -19.93 1.49 -7.66
CA THR A 141 -18.66 1.02 -8.26
C THR A 141 -18.88 0.55 -9.70
N ARG A 142 -19.93 -0.25 -9.92
CA ARG A 142 -20.30 -0.76 -11.24
C ARG A 142 -20.66 0.38 -12.19
N GLU A 143 -21.45 1.36 -11.76
CA GLU A 143 -21.81 2.53 -12.57
C GLU A 143 -20.58 3.35 -12.94
N ARG A 144 -19.65 3.57 -12.01
CA ARG A 144 -18.42 4.32 -12.28
C ARG A 144 -17.45 3.59 -13.21
N LEU A 145 -17.35 2.28 -13.08
CA LEU A 145 -16.57 1.44 -14.00
C LEU A 145 -17.11 1.51 -15.43
N LYS A 146 -18.43 1.63 -15.62
CA LYS A 146 -19.04 1.80 -16.96
C LYS A 146 -18.69 3.13 -17.62
N LEU A 147 -18.42 4.18 -16.85
CA LEU A 147 -18.15 5.53 -17.38
C LEU A 147 -16.78 5.67 -18.07
N GLY A 148 -15.87 4.69 -17.95
CA GLY A 148 -14.67 4.60 -18.78
C GLY A 148 -13.37 4.29 -18.04
N GLY A 149 -12.30 4.09 -18.82
CA GLY A 149 -10.99 3.60 -18.35
C GLY A 149 -10.30 4.47 -17.29
N TYR A 150 -10.47 5.80 -17.32
CA TYR A 150 -9.86 6.71 -16.34
C TYR A 150 -10.29 6.39 -14.90
N PHE A 151 -11.57 6.10 -14.69
CA PHE A 151 -12.08 5.73 -13.36
C PHE A 151 -11.46 4.44 -12.85
N VAL A 152 -11.25 3.47 -13.75
CA VAL A 152 -10.63 2.18 -13.40
C VAL A 152 -9.18 2.39 -12.99
N VAL A 153 -8.42 3.15 -13.77
CA VAL A 153 -7.02 3.46 -13.46
C VAL A 153 -6.94 4.23 -12.14
N SER A 154 -7.78 5.25 -11.93
CA SER A 154 -7.83 5.99 -10.67
C SER A 154 -8.20 5.09 -9.48
N TYR A 155 -9.10 4.13 -9.69
CA TYR A 155 -9.52 3.17 -8.68
C TYR A 155 -8.38 2.22 -8.28
N LEU A 156 -7.70 1.61 -9.26
CA LEU A 156 -6.55 0.74 -8.99
C LEU A 156 -5.38 1.51 -8.37
N LEU A 157 -5.10 2.71 -8.89
CA LEU A 157 -4.07 3.58 -8.33
C LEU A 157 -4.35 3.94 -6.88
N SER A 158 -5.61 4.12 -6.47
CA SER A 158 -5.94 4.42 -5.07
C SER A 158 -5.54 3.30 -4.10
N ILE A 159 -5.45 2.05 -4.58
CA ILE A 159 -5.01 0.89 -3.81
C ILE A 159 -3.49 0.72 -3.91
N VAL A 160 -2.92 0.83 -5.11
CA VAL A 160 -1.50 0.55 -5.35
C VAL A 160 -0.58 1.68 -4.84
N THR A 161 -1.00 2.94 -4.97
CA THR A 161 -0.21 4.11 -4.56
C THR A 161 0.29 4.03 -3.11
N PRO A 162 -0.55 3.75 -2.09
CA PRO A 162 -0.06 3.64 -0.73
C PRO A 162 0.92 2.48 -0.53
N MET A 163 0.74 1.35 -1.24
CA MET A 163 1.70 0.23 -1.19
C MET A 163 3.07 0.65 -1.72
N LEU A 164 3.11 1.42 -2.82
CA LEU A 164 4.35 1.95 -3.37
C LEU A 164 5.04 2.92 -2.40
N PHE A 165 4.30 3.79 -1.73
CA PHE A 165 4.87 4.70 -0.73
C PHE A 165 5.45 3.97 0.48
N VAL A 166 4.80 2.92 0.98
CA VAL A 166 5.39 2.08 2.05
C VAL A 166 6.64 1.37 1.56
N ALA A 167 6.61 0.78 0.36
CA ALA A 167 7.77 0.12 -0.19
C ALA A 167 8.96 1.09 -0.33
N TRP A 168 8.75 2.28 -0.89
CA TRP A 168 9.80 3.30 -1.02
C TRP A 168 10.27 3.83 0.34
N SER A 169 9.36 4.03 1.30
CA SER A 169 9.71 4.41 2.67
C SER A 169 10.63 3.37 3.31
N LEU A 170 10.32 2.09 3.16
CA LEU A 170 11.14 0.98 3.64
C LEU A 170 12.52 0.94 2.94
N HIS A 171 12.56 1.15 1.62
CA HIS A 171 13.82 1.22 0.88
C HIS A 171 14.71 2.36 1.39
N CYS A 172 14.17 3.56 1.58
CA CYS A 172 14.91 4.69 2.14
C CYS A 172 15.42 4.38 3.56
N PHE A 173 14.59 3.74 4.39
CA PHE A 173 14.95 3.35 5.75
C PHE A 173 16.12 2.36 5.77
N ILE A 174 16.02 1.27 4.99
CA ILE A 174 17.06 0.24 4.90
C ILE A 174 18.36 0.84 4.34
N PHE A 175 18.25 1.65 3.28
CA PHE A 175 19.42 2.27 2.66
C PHE A 175 20.11 3.24 3.62
N GLY A 176 19.35 4.04 4.38
CA GLY A 176 19.89 4.86 5.47
C GLY A 176 20.65 4.01 6.50
N GLY A 177 20.08 2.86 6.88
CA GLY A 177 20.73 1.85 7.71
C GLY A 177 22.06 1.31 7.16
N LEU A 178 22.12 1.03 5.86
CA LEU A 178 23.33 0.50 5.20
C LEU A 178 24.44 1.56 5.05
N PHE A 179 24.08 2.83 4.88
CA PHE A 179 25.06 3.92 4.90
C PHE A 179 25.76 4.02 6.26
N LEU A 180 25.02 3.75 7.34
CA LEU A 180 25.55 3.77 8.70
C LEU A 180 26.57 2.66 8.94
N SER A 181 26.30 1.44 8.46
CA SER A 181 27.25 0.33 8.60
C SER A 181 28.52 0.54 7.78
N SER A 182 28.39 1.10 6.57
CA SER A 182 29.53 1.31 5.65
C SER A 182 30.48 2.42 6.12
N GLY A 183 29.96 3.50 6.69
CA GLY A 183 30.78 4.59 7.23
C GLY A 183 31.66 4.18 8.42
N SER A 184 31.18 3.23 9.22
CA SER A 184 31.90 2.71 10.40
C SER A 184 33.16 1.92 10.01
N LEU A 185 33.08 1.09 8.97
CA LEU A 185 34.21 0.32 8.43
C LEU A 185 35.33 1.23 7.89
N SER A 186 34.96 2.31 7.21
CA SER A 186 35.94 3.26 6.67
C SER A 186 36.71 3.97 7.78
N ARG A 187 36.02 4.44 8.84
CA ARG A 187 36.67 5.16 9.95
C ARG A 187 37.58 4.27 10.81
N SER A 188 37.23 2.99 11.00
CA SER A 188 38.09 2.04 11.74
C SER A 188 39.45 1.80 11.04
N SER A 189 39.48 1.79 9.70
CA SER A 189 40.73 1.61 8.95
C SER A 189 41.71 2.79 9.06
N SER A 190 41.22 3.99 9.40
CA SER A 190 42.04 5.19 9.57
C SER A 190 42.69 5.35 10.95
N ILE A 191 42.39 4.46 11.91
CA ILE A 191 42.92 4.49 13.28
C ILE A 191 43.94 3.35 13.51
N LEU A 192 44.61 2.89 12.45
CA LEU A 192 45.83 2.10 12.61
C LEU A 192 46.97 3.08 12.89
N PRO A 193 47.56 3.06 14.10
CA PRO A 193 48.60 4.02 14.46
C PRO A 193 49.80 3.81 13.53
N GLN A 194 50.27 4.90 12.95
CA GLN A 194 51.64 5.04 12.43
C GLN A 194 52.61 4.90 13.61
N GLN A 195 52.77 3.67 14.11
CA GLN A 195 53.91 3.25 14.91
C GLN A 195 54.86 2.52 13.97
N CYS A 196 55.67 3.28 13.23
CA CYS A 196 56.93 2.80 12.68
C CYS A 196 57.82 4.00 12.35
N CYS A 197 59.00 3.98 12.98
CA CYS A 197 60.16 4.87 12.87
C CYS A 197 60.14 6.12 13.75
#